data_AF-A0A1Q4ZMH0-F1
#
_entry.id   AF-A0A1Q4ZMH0-F1
#
_cell.length_a   1.000
_cell.length_b   1.000
_cell.length_c   1.000
_cell.angle_alpha   90.00
_cell.angle_beta   90.00
_cell.angle_gamma   90.00
#
_symmetry.space_group_name_H-M   'P 1'
#
loop_
_entity.id
_entity.type
_entity.pdbx_description
1 polymer ?
#
loop_
_entity_poly.entity_id
_entity_poly.type
_entity_poly.pdbx_seq_one_letter_code
_entity_poly.pdbx_strand_id
1 'polypeptide(L)'
;MPAAPPAAPDTTADVVLVVDFGAQYAQLIARRVREARVYSEIVPSTMPVAEMLAKNPRAIILSGGPSSVYAPGAPTLDRALFEAGVPVFGMCYGFQLMATTLGGTVDDNGAREYGRTALTVSKTGSTLFEGTPAEQPVWMSHGDACSAAPEGFTVTASTGVVPVAAFENDEKKLYGVQYHPEVLHSTHGQQVLEHFLYRGAGIEPNWTTTNVVEEQIALIREQVGTKRAICGLSGGVDSAVAAALVQKAIGSQLTCVYVDHGLMRKGETEQVEKDFVAATGVKLKVVDAEKRFLDALAGVSDPEQKRKIIGREFIRVFEQAQAELVAEAGAEGEDVAFLVQGTLYPDVVESGGGTGTANIKSHHNVGGLPDDIEFQLVEPLRQLFKDEVRMVGQELGLPEEIVQRQPFPGPGLGIRIVGEVTKERLDLLREADAIAREELTAAGLDRDIWQCPVVLLADVRSVGVQGDGRTYGHPIVLRPVSSEDAMTADWSRLPYETLAKISTRITNEVADVNRVVLDVTSKPPGTIEWE
;
A
#
# COMPACT_ATOMS: atom_id res chain seq x y z
N MET A 1 -15.88 3.73 -34.35
CA MET A 1 -16.30 3.98 -32.96
C MET A 1 -15.35 3.19 -32.08
N PRO A 2 -14.71 3.79 -31.06
CA PRO A 2 -13.87 3.03 -30.15
C PRO A 2 -14.74 2.00 -29.44
N ALA A 3 -14.27 0.76 -29.34
CA ALA A 3 -14.94 -0.28 -28.59
C ALA A 3 -15.10 0.18 -27.13
N ALA A 4 -16.29 -0.01 -26.56
CA ALA A 4 -16.51 0.22 -25.15
C ALA A 4 -15.50 -0.63 -24.35
N PRO A 5 -14.92 -0.09 -23.26
CA PRO A 5 -14.09 -0.89 -22.37
C PRO A 5 -14.88 -2.13 -21.93
N PRO A 6 -14.24 -3.30 -21.81
CA PRO A 6 -14.92 -4.50 -21.34
C PRO A 6 -15.56 -4.20 -19.98
N ALA A 7 -16.83 -4.55 -19.85
CA ALA A 7 -17.54 -4.47 -18.57
C ALA A 7 -16.73 -5.26 -17.53
N ALA A 8 -16.56 -4.69 -16.33
CA ALA A 8 -15.97 -5.41 -15.22
C ALA A 8 -16.73 -6.74 -15.07
N PRO A 9 -16.03 -7.89 -14.92
CA PRO A 9 -16.68 -9.17 -14.73
C PRO A 9 -17.63 -9.06 -13.53
N ASP A 10 -18.76 -9.75 -13.64
CA ASP A 10 -19.78 -9.87 -12.60
C ASP A 10 -19.15 -10.63 -11.42
N THR A 11 -18.42 -9.91 -10.57
CA THR A 11 -17.82 -10.48 -9.37
C THR A 11 -18.98 -10.87 -8.47
N THR A 12 -19.19 -12.17 -8.28
CA THR A 12 -20.15 -12.75 -7.34
C THR A 12 -19.83 -12.42 -5.87
N ALA A 13 -18.95 -11.45 -5.62
CA ALA A 13 -18.53 -11.01 -4.30
C ALA A 13 -19.50 -9.95 -3.77
N ASP A 14 -19.94 -10.16 -2.53
CA ASP A 14 -20.69 -9.20 -1.74
C ASP A 14 -19.87 -7.90 -1.56
N VAL A 15 -20.07 -6.91 -2.45
CA VAL A 15 -19.30 -5.66 -2.47
C VAL A 15 -19.82 -4.65 -1.45
N VAL A 16 -18.89 -4.07 -0.69
CA VAL A 16 -19.14 -2.89 0.17
C VAL A 16 -18.52 -1.66 -0.46
N LEU A 17 -19.33 -0.62 -0.71
CA LEU A 17 -18.83 0.65 -1.21
C LEU A 17 -18.40 1.54 -0.06
N VAL A 18 -17.20 2.12 -0.14
CA VAL A 18 -16.69 3.13 0.80
C VAL A 18 -16.68 4.47 0.08
N VAL A 19 -17.61 5.36 0.45
CA VAL A 19 -17.74 6.69 -0.17
C VAL A 19 -16.74 7.64 0.47
N ASP A 20 -15.82 8.17 -0.33
CA ASP A 20 -14.77 9.08 0.11
C ASP A 20 -15.21 10.56 0.06
N PHE A 21 -15.30 11.18 1.23
CA PHE A 21 -15.60 12.60 1.43
C PHE A 21 -14.36 13.49 1.60
N GLY A 22 -13.17 12.98 1.26
CA GLY A 22 -11.92 13.76 1.22
C GLY A 22 -11.08 13.66 2.50
N ALA A 23 -11.10 12.52 3.17
CA ALA A 23 -10.23 12.24 4.31
C ALA A 23 -9.26 11.10 4.02
N GLN A 24 -8.08 11.11 4.67
CA GLN A 24 -7.10 10.01 4.61
C GLN A 24 -7.67 8.65 5.04
N TYR A 25 -8.86 8.64 5.64
CA TYR A 25 -9.47 7.48 6.25
C TYR A 25 -10.22 6.55 5.29
N ALA A 26 -10.61 6.98 4.09
CA ALA A 26 -11.38 6.12 3.17
C ALA A 26 -10.61 4.83 2.80
N GLN A 27 -9.30 4.94 2.55
CA GLN A 27 -8.43 3.77 2.34
C GLN A 27 -8.33 2.89 3.58
N LEU A 28 -8.24 3.49 4.77
CA LEU A 28 -8.18 2.75 6.02
C LEU A 28 -9.50 2.01 6.32
N ILE A 29 -10.65 2.64 6.08
CA ILE A 29 -11.97 2.02 6.19
C ILE A 29 -12.06 0.82 5.24
N ALA A 30 -11.72 1.02 3.96
CA ALA A 30 -11.73 -0.06 2.97
C ALA A 30 -10.84 -1.22 3.40
N ARG A 31 -9.65 -0.93 3.93
CA ARG A 31 -8.73 -1.92 4.51
C ARG A 31 -9.33 -2.66 5.70
N ARG A 32 -9.96 -1.98 6.67
CA ARG A 32 -10.62 -2.63 7.82
C ARG A 32 -11.79 -3.53 7.41
N VAL A 33 -12.50 -3.18 6.33
CA VAL A 33 -13.52 -4.06 5.72
C VAL A 33 -12.88 -5.32 5.13
N ARG A 34 -11.71 -5.21 4.47
CA ARG A 34 -10.95 -6.39 4.00
C ARG A 34 -10.41 -7.25 5.14
N GLU A 35 -9.97 -6.64 6.23
CA GLU A 35 -9.55 -7.37 7.45
C GLU A 35 -10.72 -8.15 8.07
N ALA A 36 -11.95 -7.63 7.94
CA ALA A 36 -13.20 -8.33 8.23
C ALA A 36 -13.63 -9.31 7.12
N ARG A 37 -12.72 -9.70 6.21
CA ARG A 37 -12.98 -10.70 5.16
C ARG A 37 -14.21 -10.40 4.31
N VAL A 38 -14.46 -9.11 4.04
CA VAL A 38 -15.50 -8.65 3.11
C VAL A 38 -14.85 -7.81 2.01
N TYR A 39 -15.28 -7.98 0.76
CA TYR A 39 -14.76 -7.18 -0.34
C TYR A 39 -15.24 -5.73 -0.27
N SER A 40 -14.35 -4.79 -0.57
CA SER A 40 -14.63 -3.35 -0.51
C SER A 40 -14.07 -2.59 -1.71
N GLU A 41 -14.80 -1.57 -2.15
CA GLU A 41 -14.39 -0.64 -3.21
C GLU A 41 -14.63 0.81 -2.75
N ILE A 42 -13.61 1.65 -2.88
CA ILE A 42 -13.67 3.10 -2.64
C ILE A 42 -14.27 3.78 -3.86
N VAL A 43 -15.27 4.63 -3.63
CA VAL A 43 -15.92 5.45 -4.66
C VAL A 43 -15.88 6.92 -4.24
N PRO A 44 -15.73 7.86 -5.18
CA PRO A 44 -15.75 9.27 -4.85
C PRO A 44 -17.15 9.70 -4.41
N SER A 45 -17.23 10.63 -3.45
CA SER A 45 -18.50 11.24 -3.03
C SER A 45 -19.28 11.96 -4.14
N THR A 46 -18.63 12.26 -5.27
CA THR A 46 -19.28 12.84 -6.45
C THR A 46 -19.98 11.82 -7.34
N MET A 47 -19.79 10.51 -7.11
CA MET A 47 -20.48 9.47 -7.87
C MET A 47 -22.00 9.58 -7.63
N PRO A 48 -22.83 9.61 -8.69
CA PRO A 48 -24.28 9.65 -8.52
C PRO A 48 -24.80 8.42 -7.77
N VAL A 49 -25.80 8.61 -6.90
CA VAL A 49 -26.41 7.51 -6.13
C VAL A 49 -26.94 6.39 -7.04
N ALA A 50 -27.50 6.73 -8.20
CA ALA A 50 -27.95 5.73 -9.17
C ALA A 50 -26.81 4.83 -9.68
N GLU A 51 -25.61 5.38 -9.87
CA GLU A 51 -24.42 4.61 -10.28
C GLU A 51 -23.89 3.75 -9.13
N MET A 52 -23.89 4.28 -7.90
CA MET A 52 -23.56 3.49 -6.70
C MET A 52 -24.48 2.28 -6.55
N LEU A 53 -25.80 2.48 -6.70
CA LEU A 53 -26.79 1.42 -6.58
C LEU A 53 -26.74 0.42 -7.75
N ALA A 54 -26.36 0.87 -8.95
CA ALA A 54 -26.20 -0.01 -10.13
C ALA A 54 -25.07 -1.03 -9.96
N LYS A 55 -24.11 -0.77 -9.05
CA LYS A 55 -23.09 -1.75 -8.64
C LYS A 55 -23.63 -2.85 -7.70
N ASN A 56 -24.92 -2.82 -7.36
CA ASN A 56 -25.59 -3.76 -6.45
C ASN A 56 -24.87 -3.98 -5.11
N PRO A 57 -24.51 -2.90 -4.37
CA PRO A 57 -23.76 -3.03 -3.13
C PRO A 57 -24.54 -3.73 -2.04
N ARG A 58 -23.85 -4.54 -1.25
CA ARG A 58 -24.40 -5.19 -0.06
C ARG A 58 -24.43 -4.28 1.15
N ALA A 59 -23.53 -3.30 1.18
CA ALA A 59 -23.53 -2.21 2.14
C ALA A 59 -22.81 -0.99 1.57
N ILE A 60 -23.09 0.17 2.13
CA ILE A 60 -22.41 1.43 1.82
C ILE A 60 -21.87 2.02 3.12
N ILE A 61 -20.59 2.39 3.15
CA ILE A 61 -19.96 3.10 4.27
C ILE A 61 -19.65 4.52 3.82
N LEU A 62 -20.11 5.51 4.57
CA LEU A 62 -19.88 6.94 4.32
C LEU A 62 -18.72 7.40 5.20
N SER A 63 -17.58 7.75 4.60
CA SER A 63 -16.37 8.12 5.33
C SER A 63 -16.51 9.44 6.11
N GLY A 64 -15.53 9.70 6.97
CA GLY A 64 -15.28 11.06 7.47
C GLY A 64 -14.81 12.01 6.37
N GLY A 65 -14.78 13.30 6.68
CA GLY A 65 -14.37 14.37 5.79
C GLY A 65 -14.01 15.63 6.59
N PRO A 66 -13.18 16.54 6.06
CA PRO A 66 -12.75 17.74 6.77
C PRO A 66 -13.81 18.86 6.78
N SER A 67 -14.87 18.71 5.99
CA SER A 67 -15.89 19.73 5.79
C SER A 67 -16.90 19.76 6.94
N SER A 68 -17.47 20.93 7.23
CA SER A 68 -18.73 21.03 7.96
C SER A 68 -19.89 20.75 7.00
N VAL A 69 -20.94 20.06 7.46
CA VAL A 69 -22.11 19.72 6.62
C VAL A 69 -22.88 20.96 6.13
N TYR A 70 -22.72 22.10 6.80
CA TYR A 70 -23.36 23.36 6.42
C TYR A 70 -22.45 24.30 5.62
N ALA A 71 -21.18 23.93 5.41
CA ALA A 71 -20.25 24.79 4.68
C ALA A 71 -20.68 24.93 3.20
N PRO A 72 -20.55 26.13 2.60
CA PRO A 72 -20.83 26.31 1.18
C PRO A 72 -19.97 25.38 0.32
N GLY A 73 -20.61 24.58 -0.54
CA GLY A 73 -19.93 23.60 -1.39
C GLY A 73 -19.46 22.33 -0.67
N ALA A 74 -19.89 22.12 0.58
CA ALA A 74 -19.68 20.85 1.26
C ALA A 74 -20.31 19.69 0.45
N PRO A 75 -19.65 18.52 0.40
CA PRO A 75 -20.22 17.36 -0.27
C PRO A 75 -21.62 17.03 0.26
N THR A 76 -22.55 16.70 -0.64
CA THR A 76 -23.90 16.29 -0.25
C THR A 76 -24.19 14.92 -0.80
N LEU A 77 -25.20 14.25 -0.25
CA LEU A 77 -25.65 12.94 -0.71
C LEU A 77 -27.16 12.95 -0.85
N ASP A 78 -27.65 12.36 -1.94
CA ASP A 78 -29.08 12.29 -2.19
C ASP A 78 -29.75 11.38 -1.15
N ARG A 79 -30.88 11.86 -0.59
CA ARG A 79 -31.71 11.11 0.35
C ARG A 79 -32.13 9.75 -0.20
N ALA A 80 -32.25 9.62 -1.52
CA ALA A 80 -32.55 8.36 -2.19
C ALA A 80 -31.62 7.19 -1.78
N LEU A 81 -30.36 7.47 -1.40
CA LEU A 81 -29.43 6.44 -0.95
C LEU A 81 -29.89 5.76 0.35
N PHE A 82 -30.43 6.54 1.30
CA PHE A 82 -30.93 6.03 2.58
C PHE A 82 -32.30 5.34 2.46
N GLU A 83 -33.01 5.57 1.34
CA GLU A 83 -34.33 4.99 1.06
C GLU A 83 -34.25 3.75 0.16
N ALA A 84 -33.06 3.45 -0.40
CA ALA A 84 -32.82 2.35 -1.32
C ALA A 84 -32.87 0.94 -0.67
N GLY A 85 -32.91 0.86 0.67
CA GLY A 85 -32.95 -0.41 1.41
C GLY A 85 -31.61 -1.15 1.49
N VAL A 86 -30.53 -0.55 1.00
CA VAL A 86 -29.15 -1.04 1.20
C VAL A 86 -28.67 -0.60 2.59
N PRO A 87 -28.04 -1.47 3.39
CA PRO A 87 -27.44 -1.10 4.67
C PRO A 87 -26.42 0.03 4.53
N VAL A 88 -26.51 1.06 5.39
CA VAL A 88 -25.58 2.20 5.36
C VAL A 88 -24.96 2.45 6.72
N PHE A 89 -23.63 2.65 6.76
CA PHE A 89 -22.89 3.05 7.94
C PHE A 89 -22.21 4.40 7.77
N GLY A 90 -22.64 5.41 8.51
CA GLY A 90 -22.03 6.74 8.51
C GLY A 90 -20.94 6.91 9.56
N MET A 91 -19.82 7.52 9.20
CA MET A 91 -18.68 7.75 10.09
C MET A 91 -18.30 9.23 10.09
N CYS A 92 -18.25 9.87 11.25
CA CYS A 92 -17.94 11.29 11.41
C CYS A 92 -18.77 12.20 10.46
N TYR A 93 -18.18 12.72 9.38
CA TYR A 93 -18.91 13.51 8.37
C TYR A 93 -20.06 12.73 7.73
N GLY A 94 -19.84 11.47 7.33
CA GLY A 94 -20.90 10.63 6.77
C GLY A 94 -22.06 10.37 7.75
N PHE A 95 -21.75 10.31 9.05
CA PHE A 95 -22.74 10.23 10.13
C PHE A 95 -23.55 11.52 10.24
N GLN A 96 -22.89 12.69 10.21
CA GLN A 96 -23.54 14.00 10.25
C GLN A 96 -24.42 14.24 9.01
N LEU A 97 -23.96 13.81 7.83
CA LEU A 97 -24.71 13.92 6.59
C LEU A 97 -25.96 13.03 6.63
N MET A 98 -25.84 11.80 7.14
CA MET A 98 -26.99 10.93 7.37
C MET A 98 -27.98 11.56 8.36
N ALA A 99 -27.49 12.10 9.47
CA ALA A 99 -28.32 12.74 10.49
C ALA A 99 -29.13 13.91 9.90
N THR A 100 -28.46 14.86 9.26
CA THR A 100 -29.08 16.06 8.69
C THR A 100 -30.05 15.73 7.55
N THR A 101 -29.68 14.82 6.64
CA THR A 101 -30.53 14.42 5.50
C THR A 101 -31.84 13.76 5.94
N LEU A 102 -31.81 13.07 7.09
CA LEU A 102 -32.97 12.35 7.64
C LEU A 102 -33.74 13.16 8.70
N GLY A 103 -33.38 14.44 8.90
CA GLY A 103 -34.12 15.36 9.78
C GLY A 103 -33.67 15.38 11.24
N GLY A 104 -32.49 14.83 11.55
CA GLY A 104 -31.79 15.08 12.81
C GLY A 104 -31.11 16.45 12.85
N THR A 105 -30.46 16.76 13.97
CA THR A 105 -29.79 18.05 14.21
C THR A 105 -28.30 17.84 14.41
N VAL A 106 -27.50 18.60 13.66
CA VAL A 106 -26.05 18.76 13.85
C VAL A 106 -25.79 20.21 14.19
N ASP A 107 -25.11 20.48 15.30
CA ASP A 107 -24.82 21.81 15.79
C ASP A 107 -23.32 22.14 15.61
N ASP A 108 -23.03 23.38 15.25
CA ASP A 108 -21.71 24.03 15.42
C ASP A 108 -21.71 24.78 16.76
N ASN A 109 -21.96 24.04 17.84
CA ASN A 109 -22.06 24.60 19.20
C ASN A 109 -20.68 24.85 19.84
N GLY A 110 -19.59 24.83 19.06
CA GLY A 110 -18.22 25.08 19.51
C GLY A 110 -17.59 23.95 20.35
N ALA A 111 -18.31 22.86 20.60
CA ALA A 111 -17.82 21.68 21.31
C ALA A 111 -17.02 20.79 20.34
N ARG A 112 -15.73 21.09 20.20
CA ARG A 112 -14.82 20.32 19.35
C ARG A 112 -14.12 19.24 20.17
N GLU A 113 -14.20 17.99 19.72
CA GLU A 113 -13.44 16.89 20.30
C GLU A 113 -12.40 16.40 19.28
N TYR A 114 -11.13 16.45 19.69
CA TYR A 114 -10.01 15.93 18.93
C TYR A 114 -9.18 14.99 19.81
N GLY A 115 -8.94 13.79 19.31
CA GLY A 115 -8.11 12.79 19.97
C GLY A 115 -8.92 11.79 20.79
N ARG A 116 -8.24 11.23 21.80
CA ARG A 116 -8.77 10.13 22.61
C ARG A 116 -9.85 10.62 23.56
N THR A 117 -11.07 10.12 23.40
CA THR A 117 -12.25 10.47 24.20
C THR A 117 -12.88 9.22 24.81
N ALA A 118 -13.47 9.34 26.00
CA ALA A 118 -14.27 8.28 26.60
C ALA A 118 -15.69 8.27 26.01
N LEU A 119 -16.07 7.17 25.38
CA LEU A 119 -17.42 6.90 24.88
C LEU A 119 -18.21 6.12 25.93
N THR A 120 -19.44 6.53 26.19
CA THR A 120 -20.40 5.78 27.00
C THR A 120 -21.44 5.14 26.09
N VAL A 121 -21.45 3.81 26.03
CA VAL A 121 -22.48 3.01 25.33
C VAL A 121 -23.71 2.92 26.23
N SER A 122 -24.84 3.41 25.75
CA SER A 122 -26.06 3.61 26.54
C SER A 122 -27.10 2.49 26.39
N LYS A 123 -26.95 1.61 25.39
CA LYS A 123 -27.94 0.57 25.04
C LYS A 123 -27.34 -0.84 25.04
N THR A 124 -27.90 -1.72 25.87
CA THR A 124 -27.70 -3.17 25.79
C THR A 124 -28.44 -3.75 24.57
N GLY A 125 -27.83 -4.65 23.81
CA GLY A 125 -28.42 -5.20 22.58
C GLY A 125 -28.32 -4.26 21.38
N SER A 126 -27.41 -3.28 21.39
CA SER A 126 -27.09 -2.47 20.20
C SER A 126 -26.39 -3.33 19.15
N THR A 127 -26.82 -3.24 17.90
CA THR A 127 -26.20 -3.97 16.79
C THR A 127 -24.71 -3.64 16.70
N LEU A 128 -24.33 -2.36 16.77
CA LEU A 128 -22.93 -1.93 16.67
C LEU A 128 -22.08 -2.28 17.90
N PHE A 129 -22.64 -2.21 19.11
CA PHE A 129 -21.87 -2.24 20.36
C PHE A 129 -22.02 -3.52 21.19
N GLU A 130 -22.80 -4.50 20.73
CA GLU A 130 -23.05 -5.74 21.46
C GLU A 130 -21.75 -6.47 21.85
N GLY A 131 -21.53 -6.68 23.15
CA GLY A 131 -20.31 -7.31 23.67
C GLY A 131 -19.09 -6.40 23.79
N THR A 132 -19.21 -5.10 23.48
CA THR A 132 -18.20 -4.08 23.81
C THR A 132 -18.42 -3.54 25.24
N PRO A 133 -17.38 -3.01 25.91
CA PRO A 133 -17.54 -2.38 27.22
C PRO A 133 -18.46 -1.16 27.20
N ALA A 134 -19.17 -0.91 28.30
CA ALA A 134 -20.04 0.26 28.45
C ALA A 134 -19.25 1.59 28.39
N GLU A 135 -18.01 1.60 28.85
CA GLU A 135 -17.09 2.72 28.68
C GLU A 135 -15.88 2.27 27.86
N GLN A 136 -15.58 2.98 26.79
CA GLN A 136 -14.47 2.63 25.91
C GLN A 136 -13.78 3.86 25.31
N PRO A 137 -12.44 3.82 25.12
CA PRO A 137 -11.73 4.91 24.46
C PRO A 137 -11.96 4.85 22.94
N VAL A 138 -12.31 6.00 22.36
CA VAL A 138 -12.48 6.19 20.92
C VAL A 138 -11.67 7.39 20.44
N TRP A 139 -11.45 7.46 19.13
CA TRP A 139 -10.80 8.60 18.49
C TRP A 139 -11.81 9.56 17.87
N MET A 140 -11.99 10.71 18.50
CA MET A 140 -12.81 11.80 17.98
C MET A 140 -11.97 12.72 17.10
N SER A 141 -12.56 13.22 16.01
CA SER A 141 -11.96 14.26 15.18
C SER A 141 -13.06 15.03 14.45
N HIS A 142 -13.81 15.84 15.20
CA HIS A 142 -14.92 16.60 14.63
C HIS A 142 -15.01 18.03 15.17
N GLY A 143 -15.42 18.94 14.29
CA GLY A 143 -15.82 20.30 14.64
C GLY A 143 -17.28 20.35 15.07
N ASP A 144 -18.16 19.84 14.21
CA ASP A 144 -19.60 19.79 14.41
C ASP A 144 -19.99 18.54 15.21
N ALA A 145 -21.12 18.58 15.93
CA ALA A 145 -21.62 17.45 16.71
C ALA A 145 -23.12 17.23 16.52
N CYS A 146 -23.55 15.97 16.42
CA CYS A 146 -24.96 15.64 16.40
C CYS A 146 -25.60 15.85 17.79
N SER A 147 -26.63 16.69 17.86
CA SER A 147 -27.37 16.98 19.10
C SER A 147 -28.70 16.24 19.20
N ALA A 148 -29.28 15.86 18.06
CA ALA A 148 -30.50 15.07 17.99
C ALA A 148 -30.44 14.06 16.83
N ALA A 149 -30.68 12.78 17.14
CA ALA A 149 -30.80 11.74 16.13
C ALA A 149 -32.09 11.91 15.29
N PRO A 150 -32.12 11.42 14.04
CA PRO A 150 -33.34 11.44 13.24
C PRO A 150 -34.49 10.63 13.88
N GLU A 151 -35.73 10.95 13.52
CA GLU A 151 -36.90 10.24 14.05
C GLU A 151 -36.84 8.74 13.74
N GLY A 152 -37.15 7.92 14.75
CA GLY A 152 -37.13 6.45 14.66
C GLY A 152 -35.75 5.82 14.82
N PHE A 153 -34.69 6.61 15.05
CA PHE A 153 -33.38 6.08 15.42
C PHE A 153 -33.24 5.96 16.93
N THR A 154 -32.49 4.94 17.36
CA THR A 154 -32.11 4.78 18.76
C THR A 154 -30.70 5.30 18.97
N VAL A 155 -30.51 6.24 19.90
CA VAL A 155 -29.18 6.69 20.34
C VAL A 155 -28.54 5.59 21.17
N THR A 156 -27.33 5.18 20.79
CA THR A 156 -26.64 4.03 21.41
C THR A 156 -25.34 4.37 22.11
N ALA A 157 -24.79 5.56 21.85
CA ALA A 157 -23.64 6.05 22.58
C ALA A 157 -23.60 7.57 22.66
N SER A 158 -22.94 8.09 23.69
CA SER A 158 -22.70 9.51 23.94
C SER A 158 -21.29 9.74 24.52
N THR A 159 -20.80 10.97 24.50
CA THR A 159 -19.62 11.40 25.27
C THR A 159 -20.04 12.40 26.35
N GLY A 160 -19.07 12.91 27.11
CA GLY A 160 -19.33 13.98 28.09
C GLY A 160 -19.83 15.28 27.47
N VAL A 161 -19.62 15.50 26.17
CA VAL A 161 -20.00 16.75 25.46
C VAL A 161 -20.88 16.50 24.23
N VAL A 162 -20.83 15.32 23.61
CA VAL A 162 -21.65 14.95 22.45
C VAL A 162 -22.79 14.02 22.91
N PRO A 163 -24.04 14.49 22.91
CA PRO A 163 -25.18 13.68 23.38
C PRO A 163 -25.52 12.54 22.42
N VAL A 164 -25.20 12.68 21.12
CA VAL A 164 -25.45 11.65 20.10
C VAL A 164 -24.13 11.30 19.41
N ALA A 165 -23.35 10.42 20.04
CA ALA A 165 -22.08 9.94 19.48
C ALA A 165 -22.27 8.69 18.60
N ALA A 166 -23.40 7.99 18.72
CA ALA A 166 -23.82 6.93 17.81
C ALA A 166 -25.34 6.78 17.80
N PHE A 167 -25.90 6.38 16.66
CA PHE A 167 -27.29 5.94 16.55
C PHE A 167 -27.42 4.75 15.60
N GLU A 168 -28.53 4.03 15.73
CA GLU A 168 -28.87 2.91 14.84
C GLU A 168 -30.39 2.85 14.58
N ASN A 169 -30.75 2.33 13.42
CA ASN A 169 -32.10 1.93 13.05
C ASN A 169 -32.02 0.59 12.29
N ASP A 170 -32.29 -0.51 13.00
CA ASP A 170 -32.21 -1.86 12.42
C ASP A 170 -33.28 -2.14 11.36
N GLU A 171 -34.46 -1.53 11.47
CA GLU A 171 -35.54 -1.69 10.49
C GLU A 171 -35.13 -1.12 9.12
N LYS A 172 -34.50 0.07 9.12
CA LYS A 172 -33.98 0.73 7.92
C LYS A 172 -32.55 0.31 7.56
N LYS A 173 -31.88 -0.44 8.44
CA LYS A 173 -30.46 -0.82 8.34
C LYS A 173 -29.51 0.39 8.20
N LEU A 174 -29.80 1.45 8.95
CA LEU A 174 -29.03 2.68 8.94
C LEU A 174 -28.32 2.85 10.28
N TYR A 175 -27.00 3.01 10.23
CA TYR A 175 -26.13 3.01 11.38
C TYR A 175 -25.17 4.19 11.29
N GLY A 176 -24.68 4.69 12.42
CA GLY A 176 -23.57 5.62 12.35
C GLY A 176 -22.95 6.01 13.68
N VAL A 177 -21.71 6.48 13.58
CA VAL A 177 -20.86 6.89 14.70
C VAL A 177 -20.16 8.21 14.40
N GLN A 178 -19.99 9.05 15.42
CA GLN A 178 -19.31 10.33 15.32
C GLN A 178 -17.77 10.20 15.36
N TYR A 179 -17.26 9.08 15.88
CA TYR A 179 -15.82 8.79 16.02
C TYR A 179 -15.30 7.93 14.86
N HIS A 180 -14.00 7.68 14.86
CA HIS A 180 -13.30 6.88 13.84
C HIS A 180 -13.00 5.46 14.34
N PRO A 181 -13.84 4.44 14.08
CA PRO A 181 -13.55 3.04 14.42
C PRO A 181 -12.46 2.40 13.53
N GLU A 182 -12.08 3.01 12.42
CA GLU A 182 -11.08 2.51 11.49
C GLU A 182 -9.63 2.66 12.01
N VAL A 183 -9.40 3.55 12.98
CA VAL A 183 -8.07 3.80 13.57
C VAL A 183 -7.83 2.95 14.81
N LEU A 184 -6.59 2.51 15.03
CA LEU A 184 -6.19 1.68 16.17
C LEU A 184 -6.42 2.33 17.54
N HIS A 185 -6.48 3.66 17.58
CA HIS A 185 -6.77 4.42 18.80
C HIS A 185 -8.16 4.12 19.38
N SER A 186 -9.11 3.68 18.53
CA SER A 186 -10.44 3.21 18.94
C SER A 186 -10.35 1.71 19.26
N THR A 187 -10.24 1.36 20.55
CA THR A 187 -9.86 0.00 20.99
C THR A 187 -10.79 -1.11 20.48
N HIS A 188 -12.08 -0.84 20.29
CA HIS A 188 -13.06 -1.79 19.75
C HIS A 188 -13.57 -1.39 18.35
N GLY A 189 -12.83 -0.54 17.64
CA GLY A 189 -13.25 -0.01 16.34
C GLY A 189 -13.47 -1.10 15.28
N GLN A 190 -12.53 -2.04 15.17
CA GLN A 190 -12.67 -3.20 14.26
C GLN A 190 -13.91 -4.04 14.58
N GLN A 191 -14.19 -4.28 15.88
CA GLN A 191 -15.36 -5.04 16.31
C GLN A 191 -16.68 -4.35 15.91
N VAL A 192 -16.73 -3.01 15.98
CA VAL A 192 -17.90 -2.24 15.54
C VAL A 192 -18.11 -2.33 14.02
N LEU A 193 -17.03 -2.27 13.23
CA LEU A 193 -17.10 -2.48 11.78
C LEU A 193 -17.59 -3.89 11.45
N GLU A 194 -17.05 -4.92 12.10
CA GLU A 194 -17.49 -6.32 11.94
C GLU A 194 -18.96 -6.51 12.31
N HIS A 195 -19.44 -5.89 13.38
CA HIS A 195 -20.86 -5.93 13.74
C HIS A 195 -21.74 -5.29 12.67
N PHE A 196 -21.36 -4.13 12.13
CA PHE A 196 -22.10 -3.55 11.01
C PHE A 196 -22.13 -4.51 9.82
N LEU A 197 -20.97 -5.02 9.38
CA LEU A 197 -20.85 -5.87 8.19
C LEU A 197 -21.63 -7.19 8.36
N TYR A 198 -21.43 -7.90 9.46
CA TYR A 198 -22.00 -9.24 9.65
C TYR A 198 -23.42 -9.22 10.20
N ARG A 199 -23.75 -8.31 11.13
CA ARG A 199 -25.06 -8.27 11.79
C ARG A 199 -25.99 -7.25 11.16
N GLY A 200 -25.51 -6.04 10.91
CA GLY A 200 -26.31 -4.97 10.29
C GLY A 200 -26.59 -5.22 8.81
N ALA A 201 -25.55 -5.58 8.05
CA ALA A 201 -25.64 -5.82 6.62
C ALA A 201 -25.86 -7.29 6.25
N GLY A 202 -25.58 -8.23 7.16
CA GLY A 202 -25.77 -9.67 6.93
C GLY A 202 -24.83 -10.22 5.86
N ILE A 203 -23.61 -9.69 5.78
CA ILE A 203 -22.58 -10.11 4.82
C ILE A 203 -21.79 -11.27 5.42
N GLU A 204 -21.51 -12.29 4.61
CA GLU A 204 -20.67 -13.40 5.03
C GLU A 204 -19.17 -13.09 4.79
N PRO A 205 -18.27 -13.52 5.71
CA PRO A 205 -16.83 -13.27 5.62
C PRO A 205 -16.13 -14.17 4.58
N ASN A 206 -16.50 -14.04 3.31
CA ASN A 206 -16.08 -14.93 2.22
C ASN A 206 -14.91 -14.38 1.39
N TRP A 207 -14.44 -13.16 1.66
CA TRP A 207 -13.22 -12.62 1.05
C TRP A 207 -11.99 -13.19 1.77
N THR A 208 -11.48 -14.30 1.24
CA THR A 208 -10.31 -15.00 1.78
C THR A 208 -9.22 -15.10 0.73
N THR A 209 -7.96 -15.15 1.18
CA THR A 209 -6.79 -15.26 0.29
C THR A 209 -6.91 -16.43 -0.70
N THR A 210 -7.41 -17.59 -0.25
CA THR A 210 -7.62 -18.76 -1.11
C THR A 210 -8.62 -18.47 -2.23
N ASN A 211 -9.79 -17.89 -1.91
CA ASN A 211 -10.79 -17.53 -2.91
C ASN A 211 -10.24 -16.50 -3.91
N VAL A 212 -9.52 -15.48 -3.42
CA VAL A 212 -8.87 -14.46 -4.25
C VAL A 212 -7.90 -15.10 -5.23
N VAL A 213 -7.04 -16.02 -4.76
CA VAL A 213 -6.06 -16.70 -5.62
C VAL A 213 -6.77 -17.53 -6.70
N GLU A 214 -7.79 -18.30 -6.34
CA GLU A 214 -8.54 -19.13 -7.28
C GLU A 214 -9.27 -18.31 -8.35
N GLU A 215 -9.95 -17.23 -7.94
CA GLU A 215 -10.66 -16.32 -8.83
C GLU A 215 -9.69 -15.63 -9.79
N GLN A 216 -8.59 -15.07 -9.27
CA GLN A 216 -7.59 -14.41 -10.13
C GLN A 216 -6.94 -15.38 -11.11
N ILE A 217 -6.65 -16.63 -10.70
CA ILE A 217 -6.13 -17.65 -11.62
C ILE A 217 -7.10 -17.91 -12.77
N ALA A 218 -8.40 -17.99 -12.49
CA ALA A 218 -9.42 -18.19 -13.51
C ALA A 218 -9.47 -17.00 -14.48
N LEU A 219 -9.51 -15.77 -13.95
CA LEU A 219 -9.52 -14.54 -14.75
C LEU A 219 -8.27 -14.41 -15.64
N ILE A 220 -7.09 -14.69 -15.10
CA ILE A 220 -5.83 -14.63 -15.86
C ILE A 220 -5.84 -15.67 -16.99
N ARG A 221 -6.31 -16.90 -16.74
CA ARG A 221 -6.42 -17.95 -17.77
C ARG A 221 -7.37 -17.54 -18.89
N GLU A 222 -8.52 -16.98 -18.54
CA GLU A 222 -9.49 -16.48 -19.52
C GLU A 222 -8.92 -15.32 -20.34
N GLN A 223 -8.29 -14.35 -19.68
CA GLN A 223 -7.72 -13.17 -20.33
C GLN A 223 -6.55 -13.54 -21.26
N VAL A 224 -5.60 -14.36 -20.80
CA VAL A 224 -4.38 -14.67 -21.53
C VAL A 224 -4.61 -15.75 -22.60
N GLY A 225 -5.52 -16.69 -22.35
CA GLY A 225 -5.81 -17.80 -23.25
C GLY A 225 -4.56 -18.60 -23.59
N THR A 226 -4.24 -18.72 -24.88
CA THR A 226 -3.06 -19.45 -25.38
C THR A 226 -1.85 -18.58 -25.68
N LYS A 227 -1.93 -17.27 -25.42
CA LYS A 227 -0.85 -16.32 -25.73
C LYS A 227 0.19 -16.29 -24.62
N ARG A 228 1.33 -15.66 -24.88
CA ARG A 228 2.40 -15.48 -23.89
C ARG A 228 2.31 -14.14 -23.17
N ALA A 229 2.84 -14.14 -21.94
CA ALA A 229 2.96 -12.97 -21.10
C ALA A 229 4.42 -12.74 -20.67
N ILE A 230 4.79 -11.46 -20.57
CA ILE A 230 6.07 -11.02 -20.02
C ILE A 230 5.80 -10.33 -18.68
N CYS A 231 6.62 -10.59 -17.66
CA CYS A 231 6.56 -9.89 -16.38
C CYS A 231 7.91 -9.27 -16.03
N GLY A 232 7.91 -8.00 -15.64
CA GLY A 232 9.09 -7.37 -15.04
C GLY A 232 9.20 -7.71 -13.56
N LEU A 233 10.23 -8.47 -13.17
CA LEU A 233 10.58 -8.71 -11.77
C LEU A 233 11.54 -7.62 -11.30
N SER A 234 11.12 -6.88 -10.29
CA SER A 234 11.95 -5.84 -9.65
C SER A 234 12.65 -6.34 -8.37
N GLY A 235 12.36 -7.57 -7.92
CA GLY A 235 12.79 -8.07 -6.61
C GLY A 235 11.95 -7.55 -5.43
N GLY A 236 10.93 -6.73 -5.70
CA GLY A 236 9.91 -6.34 -4.73
C GLY A 236 8.83 -7.41 -4.56
N VAL A 237 8.10 -7.35 -3.44
CA VAL A 237 7.07 -8.35 -3.13
C VAL A 237 5.91 -8.35 -4.14
N ASP A 238 5.53 -7.19 -4.68
CA ASP A 238 4.36 -7.07 -5.56
C ASP A 238 4.61 -7.75 -6.91
N SER A 239 5.77 -7.47 -7.53
CA SER A 239 6.14 -8.11 -8.79
C SER A 239 6.35 -9.61 -8.63
N ALA A 240 6.93 -10.04 -7.49
CA ALA A 240 7.09 -11.46 -7.17
C ALA A 240 5.74 -12.18 -7.01
N VAL A 241 4.79 -11.60 -6.26
CA VAL A 241 3.46 -12.19 -6.06
C VAL A 241 2.67 -12.19 -7.36
N ALA A 242 2.70 -11.10 -8.13
CA ALA A 242 2.05 -11.03 -9.44
C ALA A 242 2.59 -12.10 -10.39
N ALA A 243 3.92 -12.23 -10.49
CA ALA A 243 4.56 -13.26 -11.29
C ALA A 243 4.21 -14.68 -10.82
N ALA A 244 4.22 -14.94 -9.51
CA ALA A 244 3.85 -16.24 -8.97
C ALA A 244 2.39 -16.61 -9.25
N LEU A 245 1.47 -15.64 -9.16
CA LEU A 245 0.06 -15.83 -9.42
C LEU A 245 -0.19 -16.12 -10.91
N VAL A 246 0.43 -15.34 -11.81
CA VAL A 246 0.35 -15.58 -13.26
C VAL A 246 1.03 -16.91 -13.63
N GLN A 247 2.18 -17.25 -13.03
CA GLN A 247 2.86 -18.53 -13.24
C GLN A 247 1.95 -19.71 -12.88
N LYS A 248 1.23 -19.63 -11.76
CA LYS A 248 0.24 -20.66 -11.36
C LYS A 248 -0.95 -20.72 -12.31
N ALA A 249 -1.31 -19.61 -12.95
CA ALA A 249 -2.39 -19.53 -13.92
C ALA A 249 -2.02 -20.14 -15.29
N ILE A 250 -0.90 -19.71 -15.89
CA ILE A 250 -0.56 -19.99 -17.31
C ILE A 250 0.74 -20.79 -17.50
N GLY A 251 1.44 -21.13 -16.41
CA GLY A 251 2.65 -21.96 -16.45
C GLY A 251 3.71 -21.44 -17.41
N SER A 252 4.14 -22.29 -18.35
CA SER A 252 5.21 -22.00 -19.31
C SER A 252 4.93 -20.84 -20.29
N GLN A 253 3.70 -20.30 -20.31
CA GLN A 253 3.37 -19.12 -21.11
C GLN A 253 3.95 -17.82 -20.53
N LEU A 254 4.38 -17.83 -19.26
CA LEU A 254 5.01 -16.68 -18.60
C LEU A 254 6.53 -16.71 -18.75
N THR A 255 7.10 -15.58 -19.17
CA THR A 255 8.53 -15.29 -19.02
C THR A 255 8.73 -14.07 -18.15
N CYS A 256 9.53 -14.20 -17.09
CA CYS A 256 9.93 -13.08 -16.25
C CYS A 256 11.26 -12.49 -16.73
N VAL A 257 11.37 -11.17 -16.68
CA VAL A 257 12.60 -10.41 -16.94
C VAL A 257 13.02 -9.73 -15.65
N TYR A 258 14.24 -10.00 -15.19
CA TYR A 258 14.87 -9.30 -14.07
C TYR A 258 16.06 -8.50 -14.59
N VAL A 259 16.04 -7.18 -14.38
CA VAL A 259 17.13 -6.28 -14.78
C VAL A 259 18.03 -6.02 -13.57
N ASP A 260 19.21 -6.61 -13.57
CA ASP A 260 20.23 -6.26 -12.59
C ASP A 260 20.92 -4.97 -13.04
N HIS A 261 20.41 -3.84 -12.56
CA HIS A 261 20.97 -2.52 -12.83
C HIS A 261 22.19 -2.21 -11.96
N GLY A 262 22.69 -3.17 -11.17
CA GLY A 262 23.89 -2.99 -10.35
C GLY A 262 23.72 -2.06 -9.15
N LEU A 263 22.48 -1.74 -8.74
CA LEU A 263 22.21 -0.93 -7.54
C LEU A 263 21.44 -1.73 -6.46
N MET A 264 21.48 -3.06 -6.56
CA MET A 264 20.84 -3.99 -5.62
C MET A 264 21.71 -4.26 -4.39
N ARG A 265 21.10 -4.81 -3.34
CA ARG A 265 21.83 -5.26 -2.13
C ARG A 265 22.71 -6.46 -2.43
N LYS A 266 23.64 -6.73 -1.52
CA LYS A 266 24.51 -7.91 -1.58
C LYS A 266 23.68 -9.20 -1.64
N GLY A 267 23.97 -10.05 -2.63
CA GLY A 267 23.33 -11.36 -2.82
C GLY A 267 21.88 -11.31 -3.33
N GLU A 268 21.33 -10.13 -3.63
CA GLU A 268 19.92 -9.97 -3.98
C GLU A 268 19.57 -10.61 -5.34
N THR A 269 20.38 -10.39 -6.37
CA THR A 269 20.18 -10.99 -7.70
C THR A 269 20.23 -12.52 -7.63
N GLU A 270 21.24 -13.05 -6.93
CA GLU A 270 21.44 -14.49 -6.74
C GLU A 270 20.29 -15.13 -5.97
N GLN A 271 19.74 -14.41 -4.99
CA GLN A 271 18.59 -14.85 -4.22
C GLN A 271 17.33 -14.89 -5.09
N VAL A 272 17.09 -13.87 -5.92
CA VAL A 272 15.95 -13.86 -6.85
C VAL A 272 16.09 -15.01 -7.86
N GLU A 273 17.26 -15.23 -8.44
CA GLU A 273 17.50 -16.31 -9.39
C GLU A 273 17.28 -17.71 -8.79
N LYS A 274 17.67 -17.93 -7.54
CA LYS A 274 17.56 -19.24 -6.90
C LYS A 274 16.19 -19.45 -6.28
N ASP A 275 15.80 -18.57 -5.37
CA ASP A 275 14.65 -18.80 -4.50
C ASP A 275 13.34 -18.61 -5.26
N PHE A 276 13.26 -17.58 -6.11
CA PHE A 276 12.03 -17.32 -6.87
C PHE A 276 11.81 -18.38 -7.95
N VAL A 277 12.86 -18.77 -8.69
CA VAL A 277 12.77 -19.81 -9.71
C VAL A 277 12.50 -21.17 -9.07
N ALA A 278 13.16 -21.51 -7.96
CA ALA A 278 12.90 -22.77 -7.26
C ALA A 278 11.48 -22.85 -6.69
N ALA A 279 10.95 -21.73 -6.17
CA ALA A 279 9.60 -21.68 -5.61
C ALA A 279 8.49 -21.73 -6.67
N THR A 280 8.70 -21.12 -7.84
CA THR A 280 7.63 -20.91 -8.84
C THR A 280 7.79 -21.75 -10.12
N GLY A 281 8.99 -22.21 -10.43
CA GLY A 281 9.31 -22.87 -11.70
C GLY A 281 9.24 -21.94 -12.93
N VAL A 282 9.29 -20.63 -12.72
CA VAL A 282 9.18 -19.64 -13.79
C VAL A 282 10.40 -19.62 -14.70
N LYS A 283 10.20 -19.30 -15.99
CA LYS A 283 11.31 -18.92 -16.88
C LYS A 283 11.78 -17.50 -16.52
N LEU A 284 13.04 -17.37 -16.09
CA LEU A 284 13.63 -16.09 -15.72
C LEU A 284 14.76 -15.71 -16.69
N LYS A 285 14.64 -14.54 -17.32
CA LYS A 285 15.71 -13.89 -18.09
C LYS A 285 16.33 -12.81 -17.21
N VAL A 286 17.56 -13.04 -16.77
CA VAL A 286 18.35 -12.03 -16.05
C VAL A 286 19.17 -11.21 -17.04
N VAL A 287 19.05 -9.90 -16.94
CA VAL A 287 19.77 -8.93 -17.78
C VAL A 287 20.74 -8.18 -16.90
N ASP A 288 22.03 -8.50 -17.02
CA ASP A 288 23.10 -7.72 -16.40
C ASP A 288 23.27 -6.39 -17.13
N ALA A 289 22.96 -5.30 -16.44
CA ALA A 289 23.06 -3.94 -16.92
C ALA A 289 23.91 -3.05 -16.02
N GLU A 290 24.65 -3.59 -15.03
CA GLU A 290 25.40 -2.80 -14.04
C GLU A 290 26.27 -1.73 -14.72
N LYS A 291 27.09 -2.14 -15.68
CA LYS A 291 27.99 -1.22 -16.40
C LYS A 291 27.24 -0.07 -17.06
N ARG A 292 26.09 -0.35 -17.69
CA ARG A 292 25.29 0.66 -18.40
C ARG A 292 24.74 1.72 -17.43
N PHE A 293 24.29 1.30 -16.26
CA PHE A 293 23.77 2.21 -15.25
C PHE A 293 24.89 3.03 -14.60
N LEU A 294 26.02 2.40 -14.28
CA LEU A 294 27.19 3.11 -13.73
C LEU A 294 27.73 4.15 -14.71
N ASP A 295 27.87 3.79 -15.99
CA ASP A 295 28.30 4.73 -17.03
C ASP A 295 27.33 5.92 -17.16
N ALA A 296 26.03 5.69 -17.00
CA ALA A 296 25.01 6.73 -17.08
C ALA A 296 24.94 7.63 -15.83
N LEU A 297 25.36 7.12 -14.66
CA LEU A 297 25.37 7.83 -13.38
C LEU A 297 26.70 8.55 -13.08
N ALA A 298 27.74 8.31 -13.89
CA ALA A 298 29.05 8.91 -13.71
C ALA A 298 28.98 10.45 -13.63
N GLY A 299 29.55 11.01 -12.56
CA GLY A 299 29.57 12.44 -12.27
C GLY A 299 28.24 13.05 -11.82
N VAL A 300 27.19 12.24 -11.59
CA VAL A 300 25.87 12.73 -11.17
C VAL A 300 25.71 12.64 -9.66
N SER A 301 25.52 13.78 -9.00
CA SER A 301 25.24 13.87 -7.55
C SER A 301 23.83 14.35 -7.23
N ASP A 302 23.14 15.01 -8.16
CA ASP A 302 21.77 15.50 -7.94
C ASP A 302 20.78 14.33 -7.86
N PRO A 303 20.01 14.19 -6.75
CA PRO A 303 19.18 13.01 -6.52
C PRO A 303 18.02 12.88 -7.51
N GLU A 304 17.43 13.99 -7.95
CA GLU A 304 16.36 13.99 -8.96
C GLU A 304 16.88 13.55 -10.33
N GLN A 305 18.08 13.99 -10.71
CA GLN A 305 18.75 13.50 -11.91
C GLN A 305 19.08 12.01 -11.82
N LYS A 306 19.60 11.53 -10.67
CA LYS A 306 19.83 10.09 -10.46
C LYS A 306 18.56 9.28 -10.68
N ARG A 307 17.45 9.68 -10.06
CA ARG A 307 16.13 9.04 -10.22
C ARG A 307 15.70 8.98 -11.69
N LYS A 308 15.81 10.10 -12.42
CA LYS A 308 15.44 10.17 -13.85
C LYS A 308 16.32 9.30 -14.73
N ILE A 309 17.63 9.28 -14.49
CA ILE A 309 18.59 8.47 -15.25
C ILE A 309 18.30 6.99 -15.04
N ILE A 310 18.15 6.57 -13.78
CA ILE A 310 17.88 5.16 -13.43
C ILE A 310 16.55 4.71 -14.04
N GLY A 311 15.48 5.49 -13.88
CA GLY A 311 14.18 5.16 -14.48
C GLY A 311 14.25 5.04 -16.01
N ARG A 312 14.93 5.97 -16.68
CA ARG A 312 15.11 5.94 -18.14
C ARG A 312 15.91 4.72 -18.61
N GLU A 313 17.04 4.43 -17.99
CA GLU A 313 17.87 3.28 -18.40
C GLU A 313 17.19 1.95 -18.11
N PHE A 314 16.43 1.86 -17.01
CA PHE A 314 15.62 0.68 -16.70
C PHE A 314 14.58 0.40 -17.79
N ILE A 315 13.82 1.42 -18.19
CA ILE A 315 12.83 1.30 -19.27
C ILE A 315 13.49 0.80 -20.56
N ARG A 316 14.62 1.40 -20.96
CA ARG A 316 15.31 1.01 -22.19
C ARG A 316 15.87 -0.41 -22.17
N VAL A 317 16.42 -0.85 -21.03
CA VAL A 317 16.93 -2.21 -20.87
C VAL A 317 15.78 -3.22 -20.88
N PHE A 318 14.68 -2.89 -20.21
CA PHE A 318 13.49 -3.72 -20.19
C PHE A 318 12.85 -3.83 -21.59
N GLU A 319 12.69 -2.73 -22.31
CA GLU A 319 12.20 -2.70 -23.70
C GLU A 319 13.06 -3.55 -24.63
N GLN A 320 14.40 -3.47 -24.50
CA GLN A 320 15.31 -4.31 -25.26
C GLN A 320 15.10 -5.80 -24.95
N ALA A 321 15.06 -6.17 -23.68
CA ALA A 321 14.86 -7.55 -23.25
C ALA A 321 13.49 -8.09 -23.72
N GLN A 322 12.46 -7.25 -23.69
CA GLN A 322 11.12 -7.56 -24.17
C GLN A 322 11.11 -7.77 -25.69
N ALA A 323 11.74 -6.89 -26.47
CA ALA A 323 11.83 -7.02 -27.92
C ALA A 323 12.55 -8.33 -28.34
N GLU A 324 13.63 -8.69 -27.63
CA GLU A 324 14.32 -9.96 -27.83
C GLU A 324 13.39 -11.16 -27.56
N LEU A 325 12.62 -11.13 -26.47
CA LEU A 325 11.67 -12.21 -26.14
C LEU A 325 10.52 -12.33 -27.15
N VAL A 326 10.01 -11.20 -27.65
CA VAL A 326 8.98 -11.20 -28.70
C VAL A 326 9.53 -11.80 -29.99
N ALA A 327 10.76 -11.44 -30.38
CA ALA A 327 11.41 -11.99 -31.57
C ALA A 327 11.67 -13.50 -31.46
N GLU A 328 12.15 -13.96 -30.29
CA GLU A 328 12.35 -15.37 -29.99
C GLU A 328 11.04 -16.17 -30.05
N ALA A 329 9.99 -15.68 -29.39
CA ALA A 329 8.67 -16.32 -29.42
C ALA A 329 8.05 -16.34 -30.83
N GLY A 330 8.20 -15.24 -31.59
CA GLY A 330 7.73 -15.17 -32.97
C GLY A 330 8.44 -16.17 -33.90
N ALA A 331 9.74 -16.43 -33.68
CA ALA A 331 10.48 -17.47 -34.39
C ALA A 331 9.98 -18.89 -34.03
N GLU A 332 9.45 -19.09 -32.82
CA GLU A 332 8.80 -20.32 -32.36
C GLU A 332 7.32 -20.43 -32.78
N GLY A 333 6.78 -19.41 -33.45
CA GLY A 333 5.38 -19.37 -33.89
C GLY A 333 4.38 -19.01 -32.78
N GLU A 334 4.87 -18.40 -31.71
CA GLU A 334 4.06 -17.98 -30.55
C GLU A 334 3.82 -16.46 -30.55
N ASP A 335 2.68 -16.05 -30.01
CA ASP A 335 2.26 -14.65 -29.90
C ASP A 335 2.42 -14.15 -28.46
N VAL A 336 3.23 -13.10 -28.27
CA VAL A 336 3.40 -12.43 -26.97
C VAL A 336 2.56 -11.17 -26.96
N ALA A 337 1.47 -11.18 -26.20
CA ALA A 337 0.49 -10.09 -26.22
C ALA A 337 0.28 -9.42 -24.86
N PHE A 338 0.83 -9.98 -23.78
CA PHE A 338 0.52 -9.53 -22.42
C PHE A 338 1.75 -9.04 -21.65
N LEU A 339 1.58 -7.94 -20.93
CA LEU A 339 2.54 -7.41 -19.95
C LEU A 339 1.91 -7.47 -18.56
N VAL A 340 2.57 -8.20 -17.65
CA VAL A 340 2.14 -8.34 -16.26
C VAL A 340 2.69 -7.19 -15.43
N GLN A 341 1.83 -6.58 -14.61
CA GLN A 341 2.21 -5.52 -13.67
C GLN A 341 1.67 -5.82 -12.27
N GLY A 342 2.49 -5.55 -11.25
CA GLY A 342 2.12 -5.68 -9.84
C GLY A 342 1.36 -4.48 -9.28
N THR A 343 0.53 -3.81 -10.09
CA THR A 343 -0.27 -2.64 -9.66
C THR A 343 -1.19 -3.03 -8.51
N LEU A 344 -1.18 -2.26 -7.43
CA LEU A 344 -1.99 -2.50 -6.23
C LEU A 344 -3.23 -1.61 -6.19
N TYR A 345 -4.16 -1.92 -5.29
CA TYR A 345 -5.39 -1.15 -5.13
C TYR A 345 -5.17 0.33 -4.79
N PRO A 346 -4.23 0.72 -3.89
CA PRO A 346 -3.94 2.14 -3.66
C PRO A 346 -3.51 2.90 -4.92
N ASP A 347 -2.73 2.27 -5.81
CA ASP A 347 -2.28 2.89 -7.07
C ASP A 347 -3.47 3.20 -8.01
N VAL A 348 -4.49 2.33 -8.00
CA VAL A 348 -5.71 2.49 -8.79
C VAL A 348 -6.57 3.63 -8.24
N VAL A 349 -6.69 3.72 -6.91
CA VAL A 349 -7.47 4.78 -6.25
C VAL A 349 -6.83 6.15 -6.48
N GLU A 350 -5.50 6.27 -6.34
CA GLU A 350 -4.78 7.53 -6.57
C GLU A 350 -4.84 8.01 -8.03
N SER A 351 -4.92 7.07 -8.98
CA SER A 351 -5.04 7.38 -10.41
C SER A 351 -6.48 7.64 -10.86
N GLY A 352 -7.49 7.08 -10.17
CA GLY A 352 -8.91 7.27 -10.47
C GLY A 352 -9.59 8.43 -9.74
N GLY A 353 -9.02 8.94 -8.63
CA GLY A 353 -9.70 9.81 -7.67
C GLY A 353 -9.51 11.33 -7.79
N GLY A 354 -8.77 11.85 -8.77
CA GLY A 354 -8.48 13.29 -8.80
C GLY A 354 -8.19 13.89 -10.17
N THR A 355 -8.69 15.09 -10.41
CA THR A 355 -8.43 15.96 -11.57
C THR A 355 -6.96 16.42 -11.72
N GLY A 356 -6.00 15.77 -11.03
CA GLY A 356 -4.63 16.30 -10.87
C GLY A 356 -3.48 15.28 -10.96
N THR A 357 -3.73 13.97 -11.01
CA THR A 357 -2.66 12.94 -10.93
C THR A 357 -2.61 11.98 -12.12
N ALA A 358 -3.29 12.29 -13.22
CA ALA A 358 -3.32 11.47 -14.44
C ALA A 358 -2.00 11.44 -15.26
N ASN A 359 -0.91 12.07 -14.80
CA ASN A 359 0.24 12.37 -15.64
C ASN A 359 1.50 11.52 -15.42
N ILE A 360 1.47 10.46 -14.60
CA ILE A 360 2.67 9.61 -14.38
C ILE A 360 2.59 8.25 -15.11
N LYS A 361 1.41 7.84 -15.61
CA LYS A 361 1.27 6.58 -16.38
C LYS A 361 0.77 6.76 -17.82
N SER A 362 0.63 8.00 -18.31
CA SER A 362 0.00 8.29 -19.61
C SER A 362 0.98 8.46 -20.78
N HIS A 363 2.26 8.12 -20.62
CA HIS A 363 3.24 8.18 -21.71
C HIS A 363 3.96 6.84 -21.87
N HIS A 364 3.21 5.78 -22.14
CA HIS A 364 3.73 4.60 -22.82
C HIS A 364 3.56 4.77 -24.34
N ASN A 365 4.12 5.85 -24.90
CA ASN A 365 4.56 5.79 -26.29
C ASN A 365 6.00 5.30 -26.22
N VAL A 366 6.11 4.00 -26.44
CA VAL A 366 7.30 3.18 -26.24
C VAL A 366 8.39 3.62 -27.22
N GLY A 367 9.47 4.19 -26.70
CA GLY A 367 10.56 4.73 -27.50
C GLY A 367 11.50 3.64 -27.99
N GLY A 368 11.07 2.83 -28.96
CA GLY A 368 11.93 1.85 -29.62
C GLY A 368 11.28 0.53 -30.01
N LEU A 369 10.01 0.31 -29.66
CA LEU A 369 9.23 -0.78 -30.27
C LEU A 369 8.73 -0.35 -31.66
N PRO A 370 8.54 -1.29 -32.58
CA PRO A 370 7.72 -1.04 -33.77
C PRO A 370 6.37 -0.42 -33.34
N ASP A 371 5.82 0.54 -34.11
CA ASP A 371 4.55 1.24 -33.83
C ASP A 371 3.33 0.29 -33.71
N ASP A 372 3.54 -1.01 -33.91
CA ASP A 372 2.58 -2.11 -34.03
C ASP A 372 2.54 -3.07 -32.83
N ILE A 373 3.35 -2.89 -31.77
CA ILE A 373 3.33 -3.75 -30.57
C ILE A 373 2.63 -3.07 -29.39
N GLU A 374 1.30 -3.20 -29.32
CA GLU A 374 0.50 -2.85 -28.13
C GLU A 374 0.32 -4.08 -27.23
N PHE A 375 0.91 -4.06 -26.02
CA PHE A 375 0.64 -5.07 -25.01
C PHE A 375 -0.68 -4.80 -24.30
N GLN A 376 -1.42 -5.87 -24.03
CA GLN A 376 -2.53 -5.85 -23.09
C GLN A 376 -2.00 -6.04 -21.67
N LEU A 377 -2.48 -5.24 -20.72
CA LEU A 377 -2.04 -5.32 -19.32
C LEU A 377 -2.74 -6.44 -18.57
N VAL A 378 -1.98 -7.19 -17.77
CA VAL A 378 -2.47 -8.15 -16.78
C VAL A 378 -2.06 -7.62 -15.41
N GLU A 379 -3.03 -7.13 -14.63
CA GLU A 379 -2.81 -6.49 -13.32
C GLU A 379 -3.49 -7.29 -12.21
N PRO A 380 -2.97 -8.48 -11.84
CA PRO A 380 -3.70 -9.44 -11.02
C PRO A 380 -3.83 -9.02 -9.54
N LEU A 381 -3.09 -7.99 -9.11
CA LEU A 381 -3.10 -7.47 -7.73
C LEU A 381 -3.91 -6.18 -7.59
N ARG A 382 -4.55 -5.71 -8.66
CA ARG A 382 -5.19 -4.39 -8.74
C ARG A 382 -6.32 -4.16 -7.73
N GLN A 383 -6.84 -5.23 -7.12
CA GLN A 383 -7.93 -5.20 -6.12
C GLN A 383 -7.44 -5.43 -4.69
N LEU A 384 -6.13 -5.57 -4.48
CA LEU A 384 -5.53 -5.97 -3.21
C LEU A 384 -4.71 -4.84 -2.57
N PHE A 385 -4.79 -4.76 -1.25
CA PHE A 385 -3.88 -4.00 -0.41
C PHE A 385 -2.56 -4.74 -0.18
N LYS A 386 -1.55 -4.01 0.31
CA LYS A 386 -0.18 -4.52 0.47
C LYS A 386 -0.08 -5.71 1.42
N ASP A 387 -0.86 -5.72 2.49
CA ASP A 387 -0.97 -6.81 3.46
C ASP A 387 -1.64 -8.05 2.85
N GLU A 388 -2.73 -7.86 2.09
CA GLU A 388 -3.37 -8.95 1.33
C GLU A 388 -2.40 -9.58 0.31
N VAL A 389 -1.60 -8.77 -0.40
CA VAL A 389 -0.57 -9.25 -1.33
C VAL A 389 0.45 -10.13 -0.62
N ARG A 390 0.86 -9.79 0.61
CA ARG A 390 1.77 -10.63 1.39
C ARG A 390 1.12 -11.96 1.75
N MET A 391 -0.15 -11.96 2.16
CA MET A 391 -0.90 -13.18 2.44
C MET A 391 -1.04 -14.06 1.20
N VAL A 392 -1.33 -13.45 0.03
CA VAL A 392 -1.38 -14.15 -1.26
C VAL A 392 -0.02 -14.78 -1.59
N GLY A 393 1.08 -14.05 -1.37
CA GLY A 393 2.42 -14.60 -1.57
C GLY A 393 2.70 -15.84 -0.74
N GLN A 394 2.29 -15.84 0.54
CA GLN A 394 2.42 -17.01 1.41
C GLN A 394 1.57 -18.20 0.93
N GLU A 395 0.33 -17.95 0.53
CA GLU A 395 -0.58 -18.98 0.01
C GLU A 395 -0.07 -19.58 -1.31
N LEU A 396 0.64 -18.79 -2.12
CA LEU A 396 1.32 -19.25 -3.34
C LEU A 396 2.60 -20.04 -3.06
N GLY A 397 3.03 -20.16 -1.80
CA GLY A 397 4.23 -20.89 -1.40
C GLY A 397 5.53 -20.09 -1.60
N LEU A 398 5.46 -18.76 -1.72
CA LEU A 398 6.68 -17.94 -1.78
C LEU A 398 7.40 -17.97 -0.43
N PRO A 399 8.75 -18.01 -0.44
CA PRO A 399 9.55 -17.94 0.78
C PRO A 399 9.23 -16.71 1.62
N GLU A 400 9.22 -16.89 2.95
CA GLU A 400 8.93 -15.80 3.89
C GLU A 400 9.88 -14.61 3.70
N GLU A 401 11.14 -14.87 3.35
CA GLU A 401 12.17 -13.86 3.07
C GLU A 401 11.81 -12.94 1.89
N ILE A 402 11.08 -13.45 0.89
CA ILE A 402 10.59 -12.66 -0.25
C ILE A 402 9.35 -11.86 0.17
N VAL A 403 8.42 -12.51 0.90
CA VAL A 403 7.13 -11.91 1.27
C VAL A 403 7.28 -10.81 2.31
N GLN A 404 8.10 -11.04 3.33
CA GLN A 404 8.25 -10.13 4.47
C GLN A 404 9.39 -9.13 4.29
N ARG A 405 9.95 -9.10 3.08
CA ARG A 405 11.04 -8.22 2.72
C ARG A 405 10.66 -6.76 2.98
N GLN A 406 11.59 -6.04 3.59
CA GLN A 406 11.47 -4.59 3.68
C GLN A 406 11.39 -3.98 2.28
N PRO A 407 10.55 -2.95 2.08
CA PRO A 407 10.49 -2.22 0.81
C PRO A 407 11.89 -1.76 0.38
N PHE A 408 12.15 -1.89 -0.93
CA PHE A 408 13.39 -1.44 -1.54
C PHE A 408 13.05 -0.48 -2.68
N PRO A 409 13.65 0.71 -2.72
CA PRO A 409 13.31 1.72 -3.72
C PRO A 409 13.73 1.25 -5.12
N GLY A 410 12.97 1.64 -6.15
CA GLY A 410 13.31 1.32 -7.55
C GLY A 410 14.73 1.77 -7.96
N PRO A 411 15.19 2.99 -7.57
CA PRO A 411 16.57 3.41 -7.74
C PRO A 411 17.62 2.64 -6.91
N GLY A 412 17.19 1.74 -6.05
CA GLY A 412 18.01 0.93 -5.16
C GLY A 412 18.96 1.75 -4.29
N LEU A 413 20.21 1.28 -4.21
CA LEU A 413 21.28 1.95 -3.48
C LEU A 413 21.68 3.32 -4.08
N GLY A 414 21.23 3.64 -5.31
CA GLY A 414 21.56 4.91 -5.96
C GLY A 414 21.06 6.16 -5.22
N ILE A 415 19.99 6.03 -4.42
CA ILE A 415 19.46 7.09 -3.54
C ILE A 415 19.84 6.88 -2.06
N ARG A 416 20.64 5.86 -1.77
CA ARG A 416 21.22 5.62 -0.43
C ARG A 416 22.70 6.00 -0.37
N ILE A 417 23.24 6.54 -1.47
CA ILE A 417 24.57 7.13 -1.54
C ILE A 417 24.35 8.62 -1.75
N VAL A 418 24.57 9.41 -0.70
CA VAL A 418 24.53 10.87 -0.80
C VAL A 418 25.79 11.33 -1.51
N GLY A 419 25.62 11.80 -2.75
CA GLY A 419 26.69 12.12 -3.68
C GLY A 419 26.71 11.22 -4.92
N GLU A 420 27.86 11.19 -5.61
CA GLU A 420 28.08 10.38 -6.81
C GLU A 420 28.04 8.87 -6.52
N VAL A 421 27.41 8.11 -7.42
CA VAL A 421 27.30 6.65 -7.34
C VAL A 421 28.42 6.00 -8.16
N THR A 422 29.32 5.29 -7.50
CA THR A 422 30.39 4.49 -8.15
C THR A 422 30.35 3.05 -7.67
N LYS A 423 30.99 2.13 -8.39
CA LYS A 423 31.07 0.71 -8.01
C LYS A 423 31.66 0.51 -6.62
N GLU A 424 32.71 1.24 -6.30
CA GLU A 424 33.41 1.16 -5.01
C GLU A 424 32.50 1.61 -3.86
N ARG A 425 31.76 2.71 -4.06
CA ARG A 425 30.79 3.24 -3.08
C ARG A 425 29.62 2.28 -2.88
N LEU A 426 29.14 1.66 -3.96
CA LEU A 426 28.08 0.65 -3.92
C LEU A 426 28.54 -0.60 -3.16
N ASP A 427 29.73 -1.11 -3.45
CA ASP A 427 30.27 -2.29 -2.79
C ASP A 427 30.47 -2.05 -1.29
N LEU A 428 31.02 -0.90 -0.91
CA LEU A 428 31.14 -0.48 0.49
C LEU A 428 29.76 -0.44 1.17
N LEU A 429 28.77 0.20 0.54
CA LEU A 429 27.42 0.31 1.11
C LEU A 429 26.73 -1.05 1.21
N ARG A 430 26.93 -1.95 0.25
CA ARG A 430 26.39 -3.32 0.25
C ARG A 430 26.86 -4.13 1.46
N GLU A 431 28.13 -4.02 1.83
CA GLU A 431 28.66 -4.68 3.03
C GLU A 431 28.05 -4.10 4.30
N ALA A 432 27.97 -2.76 4.41
CA ALA A 432 27.37 -2.11 5.56
C ALA A 432 25.87 -2.44 5.72
N ASP A 433 25.11 -2.45 4.61
CA ASP A 433 23.70 -2.86 4.59
C ASP A 433 23.52 -4.32 5.00
N ALA A 434 24.38 -5.22 4.52
CA ALA A 434 24.32 -6.64 4.87
C ALA A 434 24.52 -6.87 6.38
N ILE A 435 25.52 -6.22 6.99
CA ILE A 435 25.77 -6.30 8.44
C ILE A 435 24.58 -5.77 9.24
N ALA A 436 24.04 -4.61 8.85
CA ALA A 436 22.89 -4.05 9.55
C ALA A 436 21.69 -4.99 9.51
N ARG A 437 21.37 -5.56 8.33
CA ARG A 437 20.27 -6.53 8.19
C ARG A 437 20.50 -7.79 9.01
N GLU A 438 21.70 -8.38 8.96
CA GLU A 438 22.04 -9.59 9.73
C GLU A 438 21.81 -9.40 11.23
N GLU A 439 22.28 -8.29 11.80
CA GLU A 439 22.12 -8.01 13.23
C GLU A 439 20.69 -7.66 13.63
N LEU A 440 19.92 -7.01 12.75
CA LEU A 440 18.50 -6.74 12.98
C LEU A 440 17.68 -8.04 12.99
N THR A 441 17.95 -8.94 12.04
CA THR A 441 17.35 -10.28 12.01
C THR A 441 17.75 -11.10 13.22
N ALA A 442 19.04 -11.11 13.61
CA ALA A 442 19.52 -11.81 14.79
C ALA A 442 18.90 -11.29 16.09
N ALA A 443 18.48 -10.01 16.12
CA ALA A 443 17.74 -9.40 17.22
C ALA A 443 16.22 -9.65 17.18
N GLY A 444 15.70 -10.29 16.12
CA GLY A 444 14.27 -10.57 15.95
C GLY A 444 13.42 -9.35 15.61
N LEU A 445 14.01 -8.29 15.05
CA LEU A 445 13.36 -6.99 14.85
C LEU A 445 12.70 -6.82 13.47
N ASP A 446 12.76 -7.83 12.60
CA ASP A 446 12.25 -7.76 11.22
C ASP A 446 10.74 -7.48 11.14
N ARG A 447 9.99 -7.80 12.20
CA ARG A 447 8.55 -7.54 12.28
C ARG A 447 8.19 -6.17 12.85
N ASP A 448 9.09 -5.59 13.66
CA ASP A 448 8.86 -4.31 14.35
C ASP A 448 9.30 -3.11 13.51
N ILE A 449 10.30 -3.33 12.64
CA ILE A 449 10.88 -2.32 11.77
C ILE A 449 10.26 -2.45 10.39
N TRP A 450 9.59 -1.40 9.93
CA TRP A 450 9.00 -1.39 8.60
C TRP A 450 10.08 -1.30 7.50
N GLN A 451 11.08 -0.43 7.71
CA GLN A 451 12.24 -0.30 6.83
C GLN A 451 13.45 0.23 7.62
N CYS A 452 14.66 -0.20 7.27
CA CYS A 452 15.90 0.38 7.78
C CYS A 452 16.88 0.70 6.64
N PRO A 453 16.76 1.84 5.94
CA PRO A 453 17.79 2.26 5.01
C PRO A 453 19.15 2.39 5.71
N VAL A 454 20.19 1.88 5.05
CA VAL A 454 21.58 2.18 5.36
C VAL A 454 22.07 3.15 4.30
N VAL A 455 22.58 4.30 4.73
CA VAL A 455 22.94 5.42 3.85
C VAL A 455 24.41 5.76 4.00
N LEU A 456 25.10 5.93 2.86
CA LEU A 456 26.50 6.36 2.78
C LEU A 456 26.59 7.86 2.56
N LEU A 457 27.29 8.57 3.45
CA LEU A 457 27.65 9.98 3.23
C LEU A 457 28.97 10.06 2.44
N ALA A 458 28.87 9.88 1.13
CA ALA A 458 30.02 9.55 0.29
C ALA A 458 31.04 10.69 0.14
N ASP A 459 30.60 11.94 0.26
CA ASP A 459 31.49 13.10 0.18
C ASP A 459 31.90 13.65 1.56
N VAL A 460 31.48 12.99 2.64
CA VAL A 460 31.89 13.31 4.01
C VAL A 460 33.00 12.38 4.45
N ARG A 461 34.05 12.94 5.06
CA ARG A 461 35.13 12.19 5.71
C ARG A 461 35.17 12.51 7.20
N SER A 462 35.38 11.48 8.01
CA SER A 462 35.49 11.61 9.46
C SER A 462 36.82 11.09 9.96
N VAL A 463 37.37 11.70 11.00
CA VAL A 463 38.60 11.22 11.64
C VAL A 463 38.25 10.04 12.55
N GLY A 464 39.04 8.97 12.46
CA GLY A 464 38.94 7.81 13.34
C GLY A 464 40.32 7.32 13.77
N VAL A 465 40.33 6.37 14.70
CA VAL A 465 41.52 5.59 15.07
C VAL A 465 41.15 4.12 14.94
N GLN A 466 41.78 3.42 14.00
CA GLN A 466 41.60 1.99 13.76
C GLN A 466 43.00 1.37 13.61
N GLY A 467 43.27 0.30 14.37
CA GLY A 467 44.58 -0.38 14.36
C GLY A 467 45.75 0.53 14.76
N ASP A 468 45.58 1.36 15.80
CA ASP A 468 46.54 2.36 16.30
C ASP A 468 46.94 3.48 15.30
N GLY A 469 46.38 3.47 14.09
CA GLY A 469 46.58 4.48 13.05
C GLY A 469 45.41 5.45 12.93
N ARG A 470 45.69 6.69 12.50
CA ARG A 470 44.66 7.69 12.16
C ARG A 470 44.00 7.33 10.82
N THR A 471 42.68 7.27 10.77
CA THR A 471 41.90 6.98 9.56
C THR A 471 41.00 8.15 9.16
N TYR A 472 40.63 8.18 7.87
CA TYR A 472 39.67 9.14 7.29
C TYR A 472 38.60 8.39 6.49
N GLY A 473 37.66 7.77 7.20
CA GLY A 473 36.57 6.98 6.62
C GLY A 473 35.30 7.78 6.38
N HIS A 474 34.36 7.15 5.67
CA HIS A 474 33.01 7.62 5.46
C HIS A 474 32.13 7.34 6.69
N PRO A 475 31.20 8.25 7.03
CA PRO A 475 30.09 7.94 7.92
C PRO A 475 29.01 7.10 7.22
N ILE A 476 28.47 6.11 7.94
CA ILE A 476 27.24 5.39 7.60
C ILE A 476 26.10 5.85 8.50
N VAL A 477 24.92 6.07 7.93
CA VAL A 477 23.69 6.38 8.66
C VAL A 477 22.79 5.15 8.67
N LEU A 478 22.29 4.79 9.86
CA LEU A 478 21.21 3.81 10.03
C LEU A 478 19.89 4.56 10.16
N ARG A 479 18.86 4.14 9.40
CA ARG A 479 17.56 4.81 9.34
C ARG A 479 16.38 3.88 9.66
N PRO A 480 16.27 3.31 10.87
CA PRO A 480 15.15 2.45 11.20
C PRO A 480 13.86 3.26 11.36
N VAL A 481 12.81 2.86 10.63
CA VAL A 481 11.48 3.49 10.70
C VAL A 481 10.38 2.45 10.87
N SER A 482 9.34 2.84 11.61
CA SER A 482 8.09 2.09 11.75
C SER A 482 6.94 2.93 11.19
N SER A 483 6.10 2.31 10.38
CA SER A 483 4.99 2.97 9.67
C SER A 483 3.89 1.96 9.34
N GLU A 484 2.65 2.42 9.26
CA GLU A 484 1.52 1.62 8.78
C GLU A 484 1.24 1.83 7.28
N ASP A 485 1.46 3.05 6.78
CA ASP A 485 1.03 3.50 5.44
C ASP A 485 2.12 4.21 4.63
N ALA A 486 3.35 4.31 5.16
CA ALA A 486 4.47 5.09 4.64
C ALA A 486 4.22 6.61 4.49
N MET A 487 3.02 7.13 4.76
CA MET A 487 2.68 8.55 4.70
C MET A 487 3.18 9.27 5.95
N THR A 488 3.06 8.63 7.11
CA THR A 488 3.71 9.03 8.35
C THR A 488 4.61 7.91 8.85
N ALA A 489 5.77 8.26 9.42
CA ALA A 489 6.67 7.27 9.98
C ALA A 489 7.41 7.83 11.18
N ASP A 490 7.51 7.05 12.25
CA ASP A 490 8.37 7.38 13.37
C ASP A 490 9.66 6.55 13.30
N TRP A 491 10.74 7.06 13.88
CA TRP A 491 11.98 6.30 13.93
C TRP A 491 11.86 5.17 14.97
N SER A 492 12.37 3.97 14.64
CA SER A 492 12.25 2.81 15.53
C SER A 492 13.33 2.85 16.61
N ARG A 493 12.93 2.64 17.87
CA ARG A 493 13.82 2.71 19.04
C ARG A 493 14.56 1.39 19.17
N LEU A 494 15.65 1.23 18.40
CA LEU A 494 16.47 0.02 18.44
C LEU A 494 17.12 -0.16 19.82
N PRO A 495 17.22 -1.40 20.33
CA PRO A 495 17.99 -1.69 21.54
C PRO A 495 19.44 -1.20 21.39
N TYR A 496 19.97 -0.53 22.41
CA TYR A 496 21.33 0.01 22.36
C TYR A 496 22.39 -1.07 22.13
N GLU A 497 22.17 -2.29 22.63
CA GLU A 497 23.05 -3.44 22.38
C GLU A 497 23.10 -3.82 20.89
N THR A 498 21.95 -3.82 20.20
CA THR A 498 21.88 -4.09 18.76
C THR A 498 22.60 -2.99 17.97
N LEU A 499 22.38 -1.72 18.33
CA LEU A 499 23.08 -0.58 17.72
C LEU A 499 24.59 -0.66 17.91
N ALA A 500 25.05 -1.02 19.11
CA ALA A 500 26.47 -1.16 19.43
C ALA A 500 27.13 -2.29 18.60
N LYS A 501 26.45 -3.42 18.44
CA LYS A 501 26.92 -4.52 17.58
C LYS A 501 27.03 -4.11 16.12
N ILE A 502 25.97 -3.53 15.55
CA ILE A 502 25.97 -3.03 14.17
C ILE A 502 27.11 -2.05 13.97
N SER A 503 27.22 -1.04 14.85
CA SER A 503 28.28 -0.03 14.76
C SER A 503 29.66 -0.67 14.80
N THR A 504 29.90 -1.59 15.74
CA THR A 504 31.20 -2.25 15.92
C THR A 504 31.57 -3.06 14.69
N ARG A 505 30.65 -3.89 14.19
CA ARG A 505 30.88 -4.73 13.01
C ARG A 505 31.13 -3.89 11.77
N ILE A 506 30.29 -2.88 11.49
CA ILE A 506 30.49 -2.00 10.34
C ILE A 506 31.87 -1.33 10.39
N THR A 507 32.29 -0.77 11.53
CA THR A 507 33.60 -0.09 11.63
C THR A 507 34.80 -1.03 11.65
N ASN A 508 34.62 -2.32 11.92
CA ASN A 508 35.71 -3.29 11.96
C ASN A 508 35.85 -4.09 10.66
N GLU A 509 34.73 -4.36 9.98
CA GLU A 509 34.64 -5.26 8.82
C GLU A 509 34.60 -4.50 7.49
N VAL A 510 34.04 -3.28 7.47
CA VAL A 510 33.88 -2.50 6.24
C VAL A 510 35.03 -1.51 6.08
N ALA A 511 35.87 -1.75 5.06
CA ALA A 511 36.97 -0.84 4.73
C ALA A 511 36.45 0.58 4.41
N ASP A 512 37.26 1.58 4.74
CA ASP A 512 36.95 3.00 4.54
C ASP A 512 35.70 3.52 5.28
N VAL A 513 35.12 2.76 6.20
CA VAL A 513 34.11 3.23 7.16
C VAL A 513 34.71 3.31 8.55
N ASN A 514 34.46 4.42 9.25
CA ASN A 514 34.97 4.61 10.61
C ASN A 514 33.99 5.28 11.56
N ARG A 515 32.74 5.48 11.11
CA ARG A 515 31.69 6.09 11.91
C ARG A 515 30.34 5.58 11.49
N VAL A 516 29.50 5.30 12.48
CA VAL A 516 28.09 4.96 12.30
C VAL A 516 27.27 5.96 13.10
N VAL A 517 26.16 6.43 12.52
CA VAL A 517 25.20 7.34 13.16
C VAL A 517 23.79 6.80 12.99
N LEU A 518 22.90 7.21 13.89
CA LEU A 518 21.48 6.85 13.87
C LEU A 518 20.66 8.09 13.53
N ASP A 519 19.77 7.98 12.53
CA ASP A 519 18.82 9.04 12.22
C ASP A 519 17.54 8.89 13.06
N VAL A 520 17.32 9.86 13.95
CA VAL A 520 16.21 9.92 14.91
C VAL A 520 15.12 10.93 14.51
N THR A 521 15.03 11.26 13.21
CA THR A 521 14.07 12.24 12.69
C THR A 521 12.76 11.57 12.31
N SER A 522 11.59 12.02 12.76
CA SER A 522 10.31 11.46 12.29
C SER A 522 9.94 11.99 10.89
N LYS A 523 9.03 11.31 10.19
CA LYS A 523 8.37 11.80 8.96
C LYS A 523 6.95 12.24 9.33
N PRO A 524 6.62 13.55 9.26
CA PRO A 524 7.49 14.72 9.02
C PRO A 524 8.36 15.12 10.25
N PRO A 525 9.43 15.95 10.09
CA PRO A 525 9.81 16.72 8.90
C PRO A 525 10.75 16.00 7.92
N GLY A 526 11.33 14.86 8.30
CA GLY A 526 12.21 14.08 7.42
C GLY A 526 11.41 13.21 6.43
N THR A 527 12.15 12.47 5.60
CA THR A 527 11.63 11.38 4.75
C THR A 527 12.20 10.04 5.22
N ILE A 528 11.75 8.93 4.61
CA ILE A 528 12.27 7.60 4.92
C ILE A 528 13.66 7.41 4.31
N GLU A 529 13.77 7.64 2.99
CA GLU A 529 15.05 7.70 2.28
C GLU A 529 15.66 9.11 2.42
N TRP A 530 16.98 9.23 2.26
CA TRP A 530 17.71 10.50 2.38
C TRP A 530 17.77 11.32 1.08
N GLU A 531 17.44 10.70 -0.06
CA GLU A 531 17.35 11.28 -1.41
C GLU A 531 16.19 10.69 -2.19
#